data_AF-A0A1X1EMH5-F1
#
_entry.id   AF-A0A1X1EMH5-F1
#
_cell.length_a   1.000
_cell.length_b   1.000
_cell.length_c   1.000
_cell.angle_alpha   90.00
_cell.angle_beta   90.00
_cell.angle_gamma   90.00
#
_symmetry.space_group_name_H-M   'P 1'
#
loop_
_entity.id
_entity.type
_entity.pdbx_description
1 polymer ?
#
loop_
_entity_poly.entity_id
_entity_poly.type
_entity_poly.pdbx_seq_one_letter_code
_entity_poly.pdbx_strand_id
1 'polypeptide(L)'
;MSHNAQGQTAPQKVKRHNAQVRLDDDDKSGLRRMTAEFPLYSESVILRAALQTLLACNGEVRSAIVLASLTDKDIGEVMRRHGMQPAPEGKVTHAE
;
A
#
# COMPACT_ATOMS: atom_id res chain seq x y z
N MET A 1 17.46 24.69 -37.89
CA MET A 1 16.03 24.50 -37.60
C MET A 1 15.85 24.53 -36.09
N SER A 2 15.21 25.56 -35.54
CA SER A 2 15.02 25.74 -34.09
C SER A 2 13.63 25.25 -33.71
N HIS A 3 13.54 24.16 -32.95
CA HIS A 3 12.27 23.75 -32.35
C HIS A 3 12.01 24.63 -31.13
N ASN A 4 11.19 25.67 -31.32
CA ASN A 4 10.63 26.44 -30.22
C ASN A 4 9.59 25.58 -29.49
N ALA A 5 9.96 25.01 -28.34
CA ALA A 5 9.02 24.44 -27.37
C ALA A 5 8.30 25.56 -26.58
N GLN A 6 7.74 26.55 -27.28
CA GLN A 6 6.86 27.55 -26.69
C GLN A 6 5.43 27.03 -26.79
N GLY A 7 4.90 26.50 -25.69
CA GLY A 7 3.48 26.13 -25.64
C GLY A 7 3.10 25.06 -24.62
N GLN A 8 4.05 24.41 -23.94
CA GLN A 8 3.72 23.54 -22.83
C GLN A 8 3.38 24.38 -21.61
N THR A 9 2.08 24.66 -21.44
CA THR A 9 1.53 25.06 -20.16
C THR A 9 1.95 24.01 -19.14
N ALA A 10 2.83 24.39 -18.21
CA ALA A 10 3.17 23.53 -17.09
C ALA A 10 1.85 23.05 -16.47
N PRO A 11 1.68 21.73 -16.22
CA PRO A 11 0.40 21.22 -15.73
C PRO A 11 -0.01 22.06 -14.52
N GLN A 12 -1.22 22.65 -14.59
CA GLN A 12 -1.80 23.44 -13.50
C GLN A 12 -1.48 22.69 -12.21
N LYS A 13 -0.82 23.37 -11.25
CA LYS A 13 -0.44 22.81 -9.94
C LYS A 13 -1.58 21.92 -9.46
N VAL A 14 -1.44 20.60 -9.65
CA VAL A 14 -2.42 19.65 -9.15
C VAL A 14 -2.39 19.91 -7.65
N LYS A 15 -3.52 20.37 -7.09
CA LYS A 15 -3.62 20.67 -5.67
C LYS A 15 -3.53 19.34 -4.94
N ARG A 16 -2.31 18.87 -4.71
CA ARG A 16 -2.02 17.61 -4.02
C ARG A 16 -2.43 17.84 -2.58
N HIS A 17 -3.54 17.23 -2.18
CA HIS A 17 -3.89 17.16 -0.76
C HIS A 17 -2.79 16.36 -0.07
N ASN A 18 -2.00 17.04 0.76
CA ASN A 18 -0.98 16.41 1.57
C ASN A 18 -1.62 16.05 2.90
N ALA A 19 -1.81 14.75 3.14
CA ALA A 19 -2.18 14.22 4.45
C ALA A 19 -0.90 13.98 5.27
N GLN A 20 -0.92 14.37 6.53
CA GLN A 20 0.12 14.01 7.49
C GLN A 20 -0.40 12.87 8.35
N VAL A 21 0.37 11.79 8.45
CA VAL A 21 0.07 10.63 9.30
C VAL A 21 1.22 10.43 10.29
N ARG A 22 0.88 10.01 11.50
CA ARG A 22 1.87 9.58 12.50
C ARG A 22 2.00 8.07 12.40
N LEU A 23 3.23 7.61 12.28
CA LEU A 23 3.62 6.20 12.31
C LEU A 23 4.62 6.04 13.45
N ASP A 24 4.60 4.89 14.10
CA ASP A 24 5.69 4.52 15.00
C ASP A 24 6.97 4.19 14.21
N ASP A 25 8.05 3.97 14.95
CA ASP A 25 9.37 3.74 14.34
C ASP A 25 9.47 2.37 13.66
N ASP A 26 8.69 1.37 14.10
CA ASP A 26 8.70 0.02 13.54
C ASP A 26 8.01 0.00 12.17
N ASP A 27 6.82 0.60 12.06
CA ASP A 27 6.08 0.78 10.81
C ASP A 27 6.88 1.59 9.81
N LYS A 28 7.50 2.68 10.27
CA LYS A 28 8.36 3.52 9.44
C LYS A 28 9.59 2.75 8.94
N SER A 29 10.18 1.92 9.78
CA SER A 29 11.31 1.06 9.40
C SER A 29 10.89 -0.04 8.42
N GLY A 30 9.68 -0.59 8.58
CA GLY A 30 9.05 -1.49 7.60
C GLY A 30 8.90 -0.83 6.23
N LEU A 31 8.33 0.38 6.19
CA LEU A 31 8.13 1.11 4.94
C LEU A 31 9.46 1.43 4.24
N ARG A 32 10.49 1.78 5.00
CA ARG A 32 11.85 2.00 4.47
C ARG A 32 12.47 0.74 3.89
N ARG A 33 12.27 -0.43 4.53
CA ARG A 33 12.71 -1.71 3.97
C ARG A 33 12.04 -1.99 2.62
N MET A 34 10.74 -1.73 2.49
CA MET A 34 10.04 -1.86 1.21
C MET A 34 10.62 -0.93 0.13
N THR A 35 10.98 0.31 0.49
CA THR A 35 11.66 1.20 -0.47
C THR A 35 13.07 0.73 -0.84
N ALA A 36 13.76 0.01 0.05
CA ALA A 36 15.07 -0.58 -0.25
C ALA A 36 14.95 -1.74 -1.24
N GLU A 37 13.88 -2.53 -1.15
CA GLU A 37 13.56 -3.61 -2.11
C GLU A 37 13.12 -3.04 -3.47
N PHE A 38 12.43 -1.90 -3.48
CA PHE A 38 11.94 -1.26 -4.69
C PHE A 38 12.35 0.23 -4.76
N PRO A 39 13.63 0.52 -5.10
CA PRO A 39 14.21 1.86 -4.99
C PRO A 39 13.59 2.93 -5.90
N LEU A 40 12.78 2.52 -6.88
CA LEU A 40 12.03 3.43 -7.75
C LEU A 40 10.74 3.97 -7.10
N TYR A 41 10.30 3.39 -5.98
CA TYR A 41 9.10 3.81 -5.27
C TYR A 41 9.45 4.56 -3.99
N SER A 42 8.91 5.77 -3.83
CA SER A 42 8.98 6.49 -2.56
C SER A 42 8.00 5.91 -1.54
N GLU A 43 8.26 6.13 -0.25
CA GLU A 43 7.36 5.78 0.85
C GLU A 43 5.90 6.24 0.57
N SER A 44 5.73 7.44 0.03
CA SER A 44 4.42 8.00 -0.33
C SER A 44 3.73 7.31 -1.51
N VAL A 45 4.48 6.73 -2.44
CA VAL A 45 3.93 5.93 -3.56
C VAL A 45 3.44 4.59 -3.03
N ILE A 46 4.23 3.95 -2.16
CA ILE A 46 3.86 2.68 -1.52
C ILE A 46 2.58 2.87 -0.68
N LEU A 47 2.52 3.90 0.16
CA LEU A 47 1.33 4.19 0.96
C LEU A 47 0.10 4.46 0.08
N ARG A 48 0.27 5.18 -1.04
CA ARG A 48 -0.84 5.44 -1.95
C ARG A 48 -1.35 4.15 -2.61
N ALA A 49 -0.45 3.28 -3.05
CA ALA A 49 -0.81 1.99 -3.62
C ALA A 49 -1.57 1.13 -2.60
N ALA A 50 -1.07 1.06 -1.35
CA ALA A 50 -1.75 0.34 -0.27
C ALA A 50 -3.16 0.88 0.01
N LEU A 51 -3.32 2.21 0.10
CA LEU A 51 -4.62 2.85 0.29
C LEU A 51 -5.56 2.59 -0.90
N GLN A 52 -5.06 2.61 -2.13
CA GLN A 52 -5.83 2.30 -3.32
C GLN A 52 -6.31 0.84 -3.31
N THR A 53 -5.46 -0.10 -2.92
CA THR A 53 -5.84 -1.51 -2.74
C THR A 53 -6.93 -1.66 -1.69
N LEU A 54 -6.81 -0.97 -0.55
CA LEU A 54 -7.84 -0.98 0.50
C LEU A 54 -9.17 -0.37 0.03
N LEU A 55 -9.13 0.69 -0.77
CA LEU A 55 -10.33 1.31 -1.35
C LEU A 55 -10.98 0.44 -2.42
N ALA A 56 -10.20 -0.36 -3.14
CA ALA A 56 -10.71 -1.32 -4.13
C ALA A 56 -11.41 -2.53 -3.48
N CYS A 57 -11.18 -2.79 -2.19
CA CYS A 57 -11.91 -3.80 -1.45
C CYS A 57 -13.40 -3.45 -1.38
N ASN A 58 -14.27 -4.47 -1.38
CA ASN A 58 -15.69 -4.25 -1.12
C ASN A 58 -15.90 -3.67 0.30
N GLY A 59 -17.06 -3.05 0.54
CA GLY A 59 -17.34 -2.35 1.79
C GLY A 59 -17.21 -3.22 3.04
N GLU A 60 -17.65 -4.47 2.96
CA GLU A 60 -17.60 -5.43 4.06
C GLU A 60 -16.16 -5.79 4.45
N VAL A 61 -15.34 -6.14 3.47
CA VAL A 61 -13.93 -6.50 3.72
C VAL A 61 -13.14 -5.31 4.23
N ARG A 62 -13.37 -4.12 3.67
CA ARG A 62 -12.73 -2.89 4.15
C ARG A 62 -13.11 -2.62 5.61
N SER A 63 -14.38 -2.74 5.97
CA SER A 63 -14.84 -2.59 7.36
C SER A 63 -14.21 -3.63 8.28
N ALA A 64 -14.11 -4.89 7.84
CA ALA A 64 -13.48 -5.95 8.63
C ALA A 64 -11.99 -5.69 8.88
N ILE A 65 -11.25 -5.24 7.87
CA ILE A 65 -9.83 -4.87 7.99
C ILE A 65 -9.65 -3.72 8.97
N VAL A 66 -10.46 -2.66 8.86
CA VAL A 66 -10.37 -1.50 9.76
C VAL A 66 -10.67 -1.93 11.20
N LEU A 67 -11.72 -2.70 11.43
CA LEU A 67 -12.06 -3.20 12.77
C LEU A 67 -10.95 -4.08 13.33
N ALA A 68 -10.34 -4.94 12.52
CA ALA A 68 -9.21 -5.75 12.94
C ALA A 68 -8.00 -4.90 13.35
N SER A 69 -7.65 -3.87 12.55
CA SER A 69 -6.55 -2.95 12.88
C SER A 69 -6.78 -2.13 14.14
N LEU A 70 -8.04 -1.83 14.49
CA LEU A 70 -8.40 -1.10 15.71
C LEU A 70 -8.45 -2.01 16.96
N THR A 71 -8.42 -3.32 16.77
CA THR A 71 -8.57 -4.32 17.85
C THR A 71 -7.40 -5.29 17.92
N ASP A 72 -6.27 -4.94 17.29
CA ASP A 72 -5.03 -5.73 17.24
C ASP A 72 -5.22 -7.19 16.77
N LYS A 73 -6.24 -7.43 15.94
CA LYS A 73 -6.49 -8.75 15.34
C LYS A 73 -5.61 -8.97 14.13
N ASP A 74 -5.29 -10.22 13.81
CA ASP A 74 -4.53 -10.58 12.62
C ASP A 74 -5.27 -10.16 11.34
N ILE A 75 -4.83 -9.04 10.77
CA ILE A 75 -5.34 -8.51 9.50
C ILE A 75 -5.09 -9.52 8.37
N GLY A 76 -3.97 -10.24 8.39
CA GLY A 76 -3.65 -11.28 7.41
C GLY A 76 -4.66 -12.42 7.45
N GLU A 77 -5.15 -12.81 8.63
CA GLU A 77 -6.23 -13.80 8.75
C GLU A 77 -7.54 -13.28 8.15
N VAL A 78 -7.91 -12.03 8.45
CA VAL A 78 -9.11 -11.40 7.88
C VAL A 78 -9.01 -11.36 6.35
N MET A 79 -7.87 -10.93 5.81
CA MET A 79 -7.63 -10.89 4.37
C MET A 79 -7.71 -12.29 3.74
N ARG A 80 -7.15 -13.33 4.36
CA ARG A 80 -7.24 -14.72 3.89
C ARG A 80 -8.68 -15.23 3.87
N ARG A 81 -9.47 -14.98 4.92
CA ARG A 81 -10.89 -15.38 4.99
C ARG A 81 -11.73 -14.78 3.86
N HIS A 82 -11.33 -13.62 3.37
CA HIS A 82 -11.97 -12.94 2.24
C HIS A 82 -11.28 -13.19 0.89
N GLY A 83 -10.34 -14.14 0.80
CA GLY A 83 -9.67 -14.52 -0.45
C GLY A 83 -8.70 -13.48 -1.01
N MET A 84 -8.28 -12.50 -0.20
CA MET A 84 -7.40 -11.39 -0.61
C MET A 84 -5.91 -11.72 -0.54
N GLN A 85 -5.55 -12.79 0.18
CA GLN A 85 -4.17 -13.21 0.35
C GLN A 85 -4.10 -14.73 0.24
N PRO A 86 -3.10 -15.29 -0.45
CA PRO A 86 -2.92 -16.73 -0.48
C PRO A 86 -2.74 -17.27 0.94
N ALA A 87 -3.24 -18.48 1.19
CA ALA A 87 -2.91 -19.20 2.42
C ALA A 87 -1.37 -19.29 2.52
N PRO A 88 -0.77 -19.14 3.70
CA PRO A 88 0.67 -19.36 3.84
C PRO A 88 0.97 -20.73 3.27
N GLU A 89 1.95 -20.80 2.36
CA GLU A 89 2.39 -22.06 1.76
C GLU A 89 2.73 -23.02 2.90
N GLY A 90 1.84 -23.99 3.14
CA GLY A 90 2.09 -25.03 4.10
C GLY A 90 3.38 -25.72 3.70
N LYS A 91 4.28 -25.95 4.66
CA LYS A 91 5.43 -26.83 4.49
C LYS A 91 4.96 -28.07 3.72
N VAL A 92 5.42 -28.20 2.48
CA VAL A 92 5.31 -29.46 1.75
C VAL A 92 6.16 -30.44 2.54
N THR A 93 5.53 -31.23 3.41
CA THR A 93 6.15 -32.42 3.97
C THR A 93 6.30 -33.39 2.81
N HIS A 94 7.47 -33.36 2.16
CA HIS A 94 7.92 -34.50 1.39
C HIS A 94 8.04 -35.67 2.37
N ALA A 95 7.05 -36.55 2.34
CA ALA A 95 7.18 -37.87 2.90
C ALA A 95 8.04 -38.69 1.94
N GLU A 96 9.24 -39.07 2.41
CA GLU A 96 9.91 -40.31 2.01
C GLU A 96 9.96 -41.22 3.23
#